data_AF-A0A930USD5-F1
#
_entry.id   AF-A0A930USD5-F1
#
_cell.length_a   1.000
_cell.length_b   1.000
_cell.length_c   1.000
_cell.angle_alpha   90.00
_cell.angle_beta   90.00
_cell.angle_gamma   90.00
#
_symmetry.space_group_name_H-M   'P 1'
#
loop_
_entity.id
_entity.type
_entity.pdbx_description
1 polymer ?
#
loop_
_entity_poly.entity_id
_entity_poly.type
_entity_poly.pdbx_seq_one_letter_code
_entity_poly.pdbx_strand_id
1 'polypeptide(L)'
;MTEERIEIYRQRYETFRHLDKLRWQMLQILVAVASATAVLLRYKSDPFEWWLFFLLGALLIVVGVVMIRIGRGIQANNIVLKKAAEAIGDDGIPDLSNHWKSVAHWIAVFVFVSGVVLVVASICVAFMP
;
A
#
# COMPACT_ATOMS: atom_id res chain seq x y z
N MET A 1 22.30 5.76 -30.58
CA MET A 1 21.50 5.43 -29.39
C MET A 1 22.35 4.48 -28.55
N THR A 2 22.76 4.85 -27.34
CA THR A 2 23.69 4.01 -26.56
C THR A 2 22.91 2.85 -25.92
N GLU A 3 23.37 1.61 -26.12
CA GLU A 3 22.79 0.38 -25.53
C GLU A 3 22.56 0.51 -24.01
N GLU A 4 23.43 1.27 -23.35
CA GLU A 4 23.32 1.66 -21.94
C GLU A 4 21.97 2.28 -21.56
N ARG A 5 21.42 3.19 -22.40
CA ARG A 5 20.14 3.86 -22.10
C ARG A 5 18.95 2.89 -22.17
N ILE A 6 19.03 1.94 -23.10
CA ILE A 6 18.02 0.89 -23.27
C ILE A 6 18.06 -0.06 -22.06
N GLU A 7 19.25 -0.42 -21.59
CA GLU A 7 19.40 -1.27 -20.39
C GLU A 7 18.89 -0.56 -19.12
N ILE A 8 19.20 0.72 -18.93
CA ILE A 8 18.66 1.52 -17.81
C ILE A 8 17.13 1.55 -17.87
N TYR A 9 16.55 1.80 -19.05
CA TYR A 9 15.10 1.78 -19.24
C TYR A 9 14.52 0.42 -18.83
N ARG A 10 15.10 -0.69 -19.30
CA ARG A 10 14.64 -2.06 -18.99
C ARG A 10 14.62 -2.32 -17.50
N GLN A 11 15.73 -2.04 -16.80
CA GLN A 11 15.84 -2.24 -15.35
C GLN A 11 14.83 -1.41 -14.57
N ARG A 12 14.59 -0.16 -14.99
CA ARG A 12 13.61 0.72 -14.35
C ARG A 12 12.18 0.25 -14.59
N TYR A 13 11.89 -0.25 -15.78
CA TYR A 13 10.59 -0.82 -16.11
C TYR A 13 10.30 -2.09 -15.30
N GLU A 14 11.27 -3.01 -15.17
CA GLU A 14 11.16 -4.19 -14.32
C GLU A 14 10.93 -3.82 -12.85
N THR A 15 11.66 -2.82 -12.35
CA THR A 15 11.47 -2.29 -10.98
C THR A 15 10.05 -1.75 -10.78
N PHE A 16 9.55 -0.98 -11.75
CA PHE A 16 8.18 -0.46 -11.71
C PHE A 16 7.16 -1.60 -11.63
N ARG A 17 7.29 -2.61 -12.50
CA ARG A 17 6.40 -3.77 -12.53
C ARG A 17 6.44 -4.57 -11.24
N HIS A 18 7.62 -4.74 -10.64
CA HIS A 18 7.77 -5.42 -9.37
C HIS A 18 7.04 -4.68 -8.24
N LEU A 19 7.23 -3.37 -8.14
CA LEU A 19 6.55 -2.54 -7.15
C LEU A 19 5.02 -2.51 -7.36
N ASP A 20 4.57 -2.51 -8.61
CA ASP A 20 3.15 -2.60 -8.94
C ASP A 20 2.54 -3.94 -8.47
N LYS A 21 3.25 -5.05 -8.70
CA LYS A 21 2.86 -6.37 -8.19
C LYS A 21 2.74 -6.37 -6.66
N LEU A 22 3.72 -5.80 -5.96
CA LEU A 22 3.68 -5.69 -4.50
C LEU A 22 2.47 -4.88 -4.03
N ARG A 23 2.15 -3.77 -4.72
CA ARG A 23 0.97 -2.95 -4.40
C ARG A 23 -0.32 -3.75 -4.47
N TRP A 24 -0.51 -4.57 -5.51
CA TRP A 24 -1.67 -5.44 -5.64
C TRP A 24 -1.70 -6.57 -4.61
N GLN A 25 -0.54 -7.14 -4.27
CA GLN A 25 -0.44 -8.14 -3.21
C GLN A 25 -0.84 -7.56 -1.84
N MET A 26 -0.48 -6.31 -1.53
CA MET A 26 -0.94 -5.64 -0.30
C MET A 26 -2.46 -5.51 -0.26
N LEU A 27 -3.11 -5.21 -1.39
CA LEU A 27 -4.57 -5.16 -1.47
C LEU A 27 -5.21 -6.54 -1.25
N GLN A 28 -4.62 -7.61 -1.79
CA GLN A 28 -5.07 -8.98 -1.56
C GLN A 28 -4.97 -9.36 -0.08
N ILE A 29 -3.86 -8.99 0.59
CA ILE A 29 -3.68 -9.19 2.03
C ILE A 29 -4.79 -8.46 2.81
N LEU A 30 -5.13 -7.22 2.45
CA LEU A 30 -6.22 -6.48 3.11
C LEU A 30 -7.57 -7.18 2.98
N VAL A 31 -7.91 -7.67 1.78
CA VAL A 31 -9.16 -8.42 1.57
C VAL A 31 -9.16 -9.71 2.37
N ALA A 32 -8.02 -10.43 2.43
CA ALA A 32 -7.89 -11.65 3.21
C ALA A 32 -8.07 -11.38 4.71
N VAL A 33 -7.42 -10.34 5.24
CA VAL A 33 -7.55 -9.91 6.64
C VAL A 33 -8.99 -9.52 6.95
N ALA A 34 -9.62 -8.69 6.12
CA ALA A 34 -11.02 -8.29 6.31
C ALA A 34 -11.98 -9.49 6.31
N SER A 35 -11.78 -10.43 5.40
CA SER A 35 -12.60 -11.65 5.31
C SER A 35 -12.41 -12.55 6.53
N ALA A 36 -11.17 -12.76 6.96
CA ALA A 36 -10.86 -13.55 8.15
C ALA A 36 -11.44 -12.92 9.42
N THR A 37 -11.32 -11.59 9.57
CA THR A 37 -11.93 -10.85 10.68
C THR A 37 -13.45 -10.97 10.66
N ALA A 38 -14.10 -10.84 9.51
CA ALA A 38 -15.56 -10.98 9.39
C ALA A 38 -16.05 -12.38 9.79
N VAL A 39 -15.32 -13.43 9.39
CA VAL A 39 -15.62 -14.80 9.83
C VAL A 39 -15.45 -14.94 11.34
N LEU A 40 -14.34 -14.45 11.89
CA LEU A 40 -14.07 -14.54 13.34
C LEU A 40 -15.14 -13.81 14.18
N LEU A 41 -15.54 -12.61 13.75
CA LEU A 41 -16.60 -11.83 14.40
C LEU A 41 -17.97 -12.50 14.29
N ARG A 42 -18.24 -13.25 13.22
CA ARG A 42 -19.49 -14.01 13.07
C ARG A 42 -19.55 -15.22 14.00
N TYR A 43 -18.42 -15.86 14.27
CA TYR A 43 -18.36 -17.05 15.12
C TYR A 43 -18.31 -16.74 16.62
N LYS A 44 -17.80 -15.57 17.01
CA LYS A 44 -17.77 -15.18 18.43
C LYS A 44 -19.13 -14.63 18.87
N SER A 45 -19.66 -15.22 19.95
CA SER A 45 -20.85 -14.75 20.68
C SER A 45 -20.52 -13.79 21.83
N ASP A 46 -19.24 -13.69 22.22
CA ASP A 46 -18.75 -12.90 23.36
C ASP A 46 -18.42 -11.45 22.99
N PRO A 47 -18.37 -10.53 23.98
CA PRO A 47 -18.13 -9.11 23.76
C PRO A 47 -16.73 -8.83 23.20
N PHE A 48 -16.61 -7.67 22.57
CA PHE A 48 -15.41 -7.09 21.95
C PHE A 48 -14.11 -7.34 22.75
N GLU A 49 -13.29 -8.30 22.32
CA GLU A 49 -11.96 -8.51 22.91
C GLU A 49 -10.99 -7.45 22.40
N TRP A 50 -10.61 -6.52 23.29
CA TRP A 50 -9.75 -5.38 22.97
C TRP A 50 -8.43 -5.78 22.28
N TRP A 51 -7.81 -6.88 22.70
CA TRP A 51 -6.51 -7.32 22.17
C TRP A 51 -6.59 -7.72 20.69
N LEU A 52 -7.73 -8.28 20.23
CA LEU A 52 -7.94 -8.64 18.83
C LEU A 52 -7.94 -7.39 17.95
N PHE A 53 -8.68 -6.36 18.37
CA PHE A 53 -8.75 -5.09 17.65
C PHE A 53 -7.43 -4.32 17.71
N PHE A 54 -6.68 -4.43 18.80
CA PHE A 54 -5.33 -3.88 18.89
C PHE A 54 -4.41 -4.52 17.85
N LEU A 55 -4.37 -5.85 17.77
CA LEU A 55 -3.54 -6.57 16.78
C LEU A 55 -3.97 -6.27 15.35
N LEU A 56 -5.28 -6.23 15.08
CA LEU A 56 -5.81 -5.86 13.78
C LEU A 56 -5.42 -4.43 13.40
N GLY A 57 -5.55 -3.48 14.34
CA GLY A 57 -5.16 -2.10 14.14
C GLY A 57 -3.66 -1.95 13.84
N ALA A 58 -2.81 -2.63 14.62
CA ALA A 58 -1.37 -2.66 14.39
C ALA A 58 -1.01 -3.23 13.01
N LEU A 59 -1.67 -4.32 12.60
CA LEU A 59 -1.48 -4.92 11.29
C LEU A 59 -1.87 -3.95 10.16
N LEU A 60 -3.02 -3.27 10.27
CA LEU A 60 -3.46 -2.28 9.28
C LEU A 60 -2.50 -1.09 9.20
N ILE A 61 -1.95 -0.62 10.33
CA ILE A 61 -0.91 0.43 10.35
C ILE A 61 0.31 -0.02 9.54
N VAL A 62 0.83 -1.23 9.79
CA VAL A 62 1.98 -1.77 9.08
C VAL A 62 1.70 -1.85 7.58
N VAL A 63 0.53 -2.39 7.20
CA VAL A 63 0.12 -2.49 5.79
C VAL A 63 0.02 -1.10 5.14
N GLY A 64 -0.63 -0.15 5.80
CA GLY A 64 -0.75 1.23 5.31
C GLY A 64 0.62 1.89 5.10
N VAL A 65 1.54 1.76 6.06
CA VAL A 65 2.92 2.26 5.93
C VAL A 65 3.66 1.62 4.76
N VAL A 66 3.56 0.30 4.60
CA VAL A 66 4.19 -0.43 3.48
C VAL A 66 3.61 0.04 2.14
N MET A 67 2.29 0.19 2.01
CA MET A 67 1.66 0.69 0.79
C MET A 67 2.10 2.13 0.46
N ILE A 68 2.21 3.02 1.46
CA ILE A 68 2.73 4.38 1.26
C ILE A 68 4.18 4.34 0.75
N ARG A 69 5.02 3.47 1.33
CA ARG A 69 6.42 3.31 0.89
C ARG A 69 6.52 2.78 -0.54
N ILE A 70 5.72 1.77 -0.90
CA ILE A 70 5.64 1.26 -2.28
C ILE A 70 5.23 2.38 -3.24
N GLY A 71 4.19 3.15 -2.89
CA GLY A 71 3.74 4.28 -3.71
C GLY A 71 4.83 5.31 -3.96
N ARG A 72 5.58 5.70 -2.91
CA ARG A 72 6.74 6.60 -3.04
C ARG A 72 7.85 6.01 -3.90
N GLY A 73 8.13 4.71 -3.76
CA GLY A 73 9.11 4.00 -4.59
C GLY A 73 8.72 3.98 -6.06
N ILE A 74 7.45 3.75 -6.37
CA ILE A 74 6.91 3.80 -7.73
C ILE A 74 7.12 5.19 -8.33
N GLN A 75 6.82 6.25 -7.57
CA GLN A 75 6.99 7.63 -8.05
C GLN A 75 8.45 7.99 -8.32
N ALA A 76 9.34 7.71 -7.37
CA ALA A 76 10.77 7.96 -7.54
C ALA A 76 11.31 7.22 -8.77
N ASN A 77 10.89 5.98 -8.98
CA ASN A 77 11.27 5.19 -10.14
C ASN A 77 10.66 5.74 -11.44
N ASN A 78 9.42 6.23 -11.42
CA ASN A 78 8.76 6.79 -12.60
C ASN A 78 9.43 8.07 -13.10
N ILE A 79 9.98 8.90 -12.20
CA ILE A 79 10.73 10.10 -12.59
C ILE A 79 11.96 9.72 -13.41
N VAL A 80 12.68 8.67 -13.00
CA VAL A 80 13.87 8.18 -13.74
C VAL A 80 13.47 7.49 -15.04
N LEU A 81 12.41 6.67 -14.99
CA LEU A 81 11.89 5.97 -16.15
C LEU A 81 11.40 6.94 -17.23
N LYS A 82 10.68 8.00 -16.85
CA LYS A 82 10.20 9.03 -17.79
C LYS A 82 11.35 9.75 -18.48
N LYS A 83 12.40 10.13 -17.74
CA LYS A 83 13.61 10.74 -18.33
C LYS A 83 14.31 9.79 -19.32
N ALA A 84 14.34 8.50 -19.01
CA ALA A 84 14.90 7.49 -19.91
C ALA A 84 14.02 7.29 -21.16
N ALA A 85 12.70 7.31 -21.00
CA ALA A 85 11.71 7.17 -22.07
C ALA A 85 11.71 8.35 -23.04
N GLU A 86 11.72 9.58 -22.52
CA GLU A 86 11.86 10.81 -23.31
C GLU A 86 13.15 10.77 -24.16
N ALA A 87 14.24 10.21 -23.63
CA ALA A 87 15.51 10.09 -24.34
C ALA A 87 15.50 9.04 -25.48
N ILE A 88 14.53 8.13 -25.50
CA ILE A 88 14.34 7.12 -26.56
C ILE A 88 13.12 7.40 -27.44
N GLY A 89 12.37 8.48 -27.17
CA GLY A 89 11.16 8.85 -27.90
C GLY A 89 9.92 8.01 -27.56
N ASP A 90 9.87 7.44 -26.35
CA ASP A 90 8.70 6.68 -25.86
C ASP A 90 7.77 7.57 -25.04
N ASP A 91 6.70 8.05 -25.66
CA ASP A 91 5.64 8.86 -25.03
C ASP A 91 4.55 8.00 -24.34
N GLY A 92 4.68 6.67 -24.37
CA GLY A 92 3.67 5.74 -23.85
C GLY A 92 3.65 5.60 -22.32
N ILE A 93 4.56 6.26 -21.61
CA ILE A 93 4.70 6.07 -20.16
C ILE A 93 3.66 6.89 -19.39
N PRO A 94 2.89 6.25 -18.47
CA PRO A 94 1.91 6.95 -17.67
C PRO A 94 2.53 8.03 -16.77
N ASP A 95 1.91 9.21 -16.76
CA ASP A 95 2.33 10.29 -15.88
C ASP A 95 1.84 10.06 -14.44
N LEU A 96 2.76 9.69 -13.54
CA LEU A 96 2.51 9.48 -12.12
C LEU A 96 2.99 10.66 -11.25
N SER A 97 3.13 11.84 -11.85
CA SER A 97 3.64 13.07 -11.21
C SER A 97 2.90 13.47 -9.94
N ASN A 98 1.62 13.13 -9.80
CA ASN A 98 0.81 13.52 -8.64
C ASN A 98 0.31 12.30 -7.84
N HIS A 99 0.86 12.09 -6.63
CA HIS A 99 0.43 10.98 -5.76
C HIS A 99 -0.98 11.18 -5.22
N TRP A 100 -1.41 12.43 -4.99
CA TRP A 100 -2.74 12.73 -4.46
C TRP A 100 -3.87 12.34 -5.41
N LYS A 101 -3.56 12.16 -6.70
CA LYS A 101 -4.51 11.66 -7.70
C LYS A 101 -4.58 10.13 -7.73
N SER A 102 -3.68 9.42 -7.06
CA SER A 102 -3.64 7.96 -7.06
C SER A 102 -4.66 7.39 -6.09
N VAL A 103 -5.58 6.55 -6.60
CA VAL A 103 -6.53 5.79 -5.76
C VAL A 103 -5.78 4.94 -4.72
N ALA A 104 -4.64 4.35 -5.11
CA ALA A 104 -3.84 3.54 -4.20
C ALA A 104 -3.25 4.35 -3.03
N HIS A 105 -2.97 5.65 -3.23
CA HIS A 105 -2.52 6.52 -2.15
C HIS A 105 -3.62 6.70 -1.10
N TRP A 106 -4.84 7.00 -1.53
CA TRP A 106 -5.99 7.17 -0.63
C TRP A 106 -6.38 5.89 0.08
N ILE A 107 -6.30 4.73 -0.59
CA ILE A 107 -6.49 3.44 0.07
C ILE A 107 -5.46 3.26 1.19
N ALA A 108 -4.18 3.55 0.92
CA ALA A 108 -3.12 3.40 1.92
C ALA A 108 -3.32 4.33 3.13
N VAL A 109 -3.72 5.59 2.88
CA VAL A 109 -4.06 6.56 3.94
C VAL A 109 -5.26 6.08 4.75
N PHE A 110 -6.33 5.64 4.08
CA PHE A 110 -7.53 5.12 4.76
C PHE A 110 -7.22 3.92 5.63
N VAL A 111 -6.44 2.96 5.13
CA VAL A 111 -6.00 1.76 5.87
C VAL A 111 -5.16 2.16 7.08
N PHE A 112 -4.21 3.08 6.92
CA PHE A 112 -3.39 3.58 8.01
C PHE A 112 -4.23 4.25 9.10
N VAL A 113 -5.12 5.18 8.72
CA VAL A 113 -6.00 5.89 9.65
C VAL A 113 -6.94 4.92 10.37
N SER A 114 -7.54 3.97 9.63
CA SER A 114 -8.39 2.93 10.23
C SER A 114 -7.64 2.09 11.26
N GLY A 115 -6.38 1.75 10.97
CA GLY A 115 -5.52 1.06 11.92
C GLY A 115 -5.23 1.87 13.18
N VAL A 116 -4.92 3.17 13.04
CA VAL A 116 -4.71 4.08 14.19
C VAL A 116 -5.99 4.19 15.04
N VAL A 117 -7.14 4.39 14.40
CA VAL A 117 -8.44 4.48 15.10
C VAL A 117 -8.73 3.19 15.88
N LEU A 118 -8.48 2.02 15.27
CA LEU A 118 -8.67 0.73 15.94
C LEU A 118 -7.74 0.55 17.15
N VAL A 119 -6.46 0.92 17.02
CA VAL A 119 -5.52 0.87 18.15
C VAL A 119 -5.99 1.77 19.28
N VAL A 120 -6.32 3.03 18.99
CA VAL A 120 -6.79 3.98 20.01
C VAL A 120 -8.07 3.50 20.67
N ALA A 121 -9.05 3.06 19.88
CA ALA A 121 -10.31 2.52 20.39
C ALA A 121 -10.09 1.29 21.28
N SER A 122 -9.21 0.37 20.86
CA SER A 122 -8.89 -0.83 21.65
C SER A 122 -8.24 -0.50 22.98
N ILE A 123 -7.37 0.51 23.02
CA ILE A 123 -6.76 1.01 24.25
C ILE A 123 -7.85 1.61 25.15
N CYS A 124 -8.71 2.48 24.62
CA CYS A 124 -9.81 3.06 25.40
C CYS A 124 -10.73 1.99 26.02
N VAL A 125 -11.08 0.95 25.27
CA VAL A 125 -11.88 -0.18 25.77
C VAL A 125 -11.12 -0.98 26.84
N ALA A 126 -9.81 -1.18 26.68
CA ALA A 126 -9.01 -1.89 27.67
C ALA A 126 -8.91 -1.16 29.03
N PHE A 127 -9.07 0.17 29.04
CA PHE A 127 -8.98 1.02 30.23
C PHE A 127 -10.32 1.57 30.73
N MET A 128 -11.44 1.23 30.09
CA MET A 128 -12.78 1.50 30.62
C MET A 128 -13.21 0.32 31.51
N PRO A 129 -13.42 0.53 32.83
CA PRO A 129 -13.86 -0.51 33.76
C PRO A 129 -15.31 -0.96 33.53
#